data_AF-A0A914NMT0-F1
#
_entry.id   AF-A0A914NMT0-F1
#
_cell.length_a   1.000
_cell.length_b   1.000
_cell.length_c   1.000
_cell.angle_alpha   90.00
_cell.angle_beta   90.00
_cell.angle_gamma   90.00
#
_symmetry.space_group_name_H-M   'P 1'
#
loop_
_entity.id
_entity.type
_entity.pdbx_description
1 polymer ?
#
loop_
_entity_poly.entity_id
_entity_poly.type
_entity_poly.pdbx_seq_one_letter_code
_entity_poly.pdbx_strand_id
1 'polypeptide(L)'
;MSSKWKNTTLRVHICVHSLQDMHCQELQLKSMLEQLRIKAKTVMVPWDHVLQQIEKTTSQTFTEITEYPLQFVKAVNETIQRNSGEGAAVCFLNLPNPPLNANKSEYYLQQLSILTDSLPPTILVHGLTSVISTAL
;
A
#
# COMPACT_ATOMS: atom_id res chain seq x y z
N MET A 1 16.98 -5.00 16.94
CA MET A 1 16.08 -5.78 16.06
C MET A 1 16.10 -7.25 16.46
N SER A 2 14.95 -7.93 16.45
CA SER A 2 14.84 -9.36 16.78
C SER A 2 15.69 -10.21 15.83
N SER A 3 16.33 -11.26 16.36
CA SER A 3 17.27 -12.13 15.63
C SER A 3 16.65 -12.80 14.40
N LYS A 4 15.33 -13.04 14.43
CA LYS A 4 14.58 -13.71 13.35
C LYS A 4 14.49 -12.90 12.05
N TRP A 5 14.68 -11.58 12.11
CA TRP A 5 14.55 -10.69 10.95
C TRP A 5 15.89 -10.19 10.39
N LYS A 6 17.02 -10.63 10.98
CA LYS A 6 18.36 -10.12 10.62
C LYS A 6 18.75 -10.35 9.15
N ASN A 7 18.24 -11.42 8.53
CA ASN A 7 18.52 -11.74 7.13
C ASN A 7 17.42 -11.26 6.17
N THR A 8 16.49 -10.42 6.64
CA THR A 8 15.41 -9.90 5.81
C THR A 8 15.77 -8.51 5.28
N THR A 9 15.31 -8.21 4.06
CA THR A 9 15.50 -6.91 3.43
C THR A 9 14.16 -6.19 3.37
N LEU A 10 14.07 -5.00 3.95
CA LEU A 10 12.90 -4.14 3.82
C LEU A 10 12.81 -3.58 2.40
N ARG A 11 11.64 -3.71 1.77
CA ARG A 11 11.34 -3.14 0.45
C ARG A 11 10.16 -2.19 0.58
N VAL A 12 10.36 -0.92 0.21
CA VAL A 12 9.32 0.12 0.22
C VAL A 12 8.86 0.32 -1.22
N HIS A 13 7.58 0.05 -1.46
CA HIS A 13 6.94 0.22 -2.77
C HIS A 13 6.16 1.53 -2.78
N ILE A 14 6.35 2.35 -3.80
CA ILE A 14 5.59 3.58 -4.01
C ILE A 14 4.87 3.53 -5.35
N CYS A 15 3.59 3.89 -5.33
CA CYS A 15 2.78 3.96 -6.54
C CYS A 15 3.03 5.30 -7.25
N VAL A 16 3.26 5.26 -8.56
CA VAL A 16 3.57 6.44 -9.38
C VAL A 16 2.57 6.54 -10.54
N HIS A 17 2.22 7.77 -10.91
CA HIS A 17 1.23 8.08 -11.95
C HIS A 17 1.84 8.57 -13.28
N SER A 18 3.17 8.76 -13.32
CA SER A 18 3.89 9.17 -14.53
C SER A 18 5.36 8.80 -14.40
N LEU A 19 5.96 8.36 -15.51
CA LEU A 19 7.39 8.03 -15.57
C LEU A 19 8.29 9.25 -15.26
N GLN A 20 7.77 10.47 -15.46
CA GLN A 20 8.53 11.71 -15.26
C GLN A 20 8.75 12.04 -13.78
N ASP A 21 7.80 11.70 -12.91
CA ASP A 21 7.89 11.96 -11.47
C ASP A 21 8.62 10.86 -10.69
N MET A 22 8.88 9.71 -11.33
CA MET A 22 9.50 8.54 -10.70
C MET A 22 10.83 8.87 -10.04
N HIS A 23 11.71 9.58 -10.75
CA HIS A 23 13.07 9.79 -10.25
C HIS A 23 13.11 10.76 -9.07
N CYS A 24 12.33 11.85 -9.13
CA CYS A 24 12.24 12.81 -8.04
C CYS A 24 11.64 12.18 -6.78
N GLN A 25 10.55 11.42 -6.92
CA GLN A 25 9.89 10.75 -5.80
C GLN A 25 10.77 9.65 -5.19
N GLU A 26 11.48 8.88 -6.03
CA GLU A 26 12.44 7.88 -5.56
C GLU A 26 13.57 8.50 -4.72
N LEU A 27 14.18 9.60 -5.21
CA LEU A 27 15.25 10.29 -4.52
C LEU A 27 14.76 10.90 -3.19
N GLN A 28 13.58 11.51 -3.18
CA GLN A 28 12.98 12.08 -1.97
C GLN A 28 12.75 10.99 -0.92
N LEU A 29 12.17 9.85 -1.31
CA LEU A 29 11.93 8.73 -0.41
C LEU A 29 13.24 8.14 0.11
N LYS A 30 14.23 7.97 -0.77
CA LYS A 30 15.55 7.47 -0.39
C LYS A 30 16.24 8.38 0.63
N SER A 31 16.23 9.70 0.39
CA SER A 31 16.76 10.70 1.30
C SER A 31 16.08 10.63 2.67
N MET A 32 14.75 10.51 2.70
CA MET A 32 13.98 10.37 3.94
C MET A 32 14.34 9.08 4.70
N LEU A 33 14.47 7.95 4.01
CA LEU A 33 14.88 6.67 4.60
C LEU A 33 16.30 6.75 5.18
N GLU A 34 17.23 7.43 4.49
CA GLU A 34 18.59 7.67 4.97
C GLU A 34 18.61 8.54 6.23
N GLN A 35 17.83 9.62 6.27
CA GLN A 35 17.68 10.48 7.46
C GLN A 35 17.14 9.71 8.67
N LEU A 36 16.19 8.81 8.45
CA LEU A 36 15.62 7.93 9.48
C LEU A 36 16.53 6.72 9.81
N ARG A 37 17.67 6.58 9.12
CA ARG A 37 18.61 5.44 9.25
C ARG A 37 17.94 4.08 8.98
N ILE A 38 16.91 4.06 8.14
CA ILE A 38 16.17 2.86 7.73
C ILE A 38 16.83 2.29 6.48
N LYS A 39 17.45 1.12 6.60
CA LYS A 39 18.01 0.39 5.45
C LYS A 39 16.89 -0.34 4.71
N ALA A 40 16.40 0.26 3.62
CA ALA A 40 15.40 -0.34 2.75
C ALA A 40 15.75 -0.16 1.27
N LYS A 41 15.24 -1.07 0.43
CA LYS A 41 15.23 -0.92 -1.02
C LYS A 41 13.95 -0.21 -1.43
N THR A 42 14.07 0.80 -2.26
CA THR A 42 12.92 1.50 -2.85
C THR A 42 12.54 0.85 -4.17
N VAL A 43 11.24 0.66 -4.43
CA VAL A 43 10.71 0.09 -5.67
C VAL A 43 9.58 1.00 -6.17
N MET A 44 9.72 1.50 -7.40
CA MET A 44 8.65 2.25 -8.06
C MET A 44 7.67 1.29 -8.72
N VAL A 45 6.37 1.48 -8.48
CA VAL A 45 5.31 0.65 -9.05
C VAL A 45 4.41 1.53 -9.92
N PRO A 46 4.49 1.42 -11.27
CA PRO A 46 3.52 2.07 -12.13
C PRO A 46 2.15 1.43 -11.90
N TRP A 47 1.14 2.24 -11.66
CA TRP A 47 -0.22 1.76 -11.35
C TRP A 47 -1.31 2.38 -12.23
N ASP A 48 -0.93 2.93 -13.39
CA ASP A 48 -1.84 3.63 -14.29
C ASP A 48 -3.01 2.73 -14.75
N HIS A 49 -2.77 1.43 -14.92
CA HIS A 49 -3.82 0.45 -15.23
C HIS A 49 -4.88 0.33 -14.14
N VAL A 50 -4.50 0.57 -12.88
CA VAL A 50 -5.40 0.58 -11.73
C VAL A 50 -6.24 1.86 -11.73
N LEU A 51 -5.61 3.01 -11.96
CA LEU A 51 -6.32 4.30 -11.96
C LEU A 51 -7.35 4.43 -13.08
N GLN A 52 -7.08 3.82 -14.25
CA GLN A 52 -8.06 3.74 -15.33
C GLN A 52 -9.38 3.06 -14.92
N GLN A 53 -9.40 2.23 -13.86
CA GLN A 53 -10.63 1.61 -13.35
C GLN A 53 -11.53 2.61 -12.61
N ILE A 54 -10.94 3.64 -11.99
CA ILE A 54 -11.67 4.70 -11.29
C ILE A 54 -12.15 5.76 -12.27
N GLU A 55 -11.27 6.20 -13.19
CA GLU A 55 -11.58 7.27 -14.15
C GLU A 55 -12.77 6.96 -15.05
N LYS A 56 -12.94 5.68 -15.43
CA LYS A 56 -14.08 5.22 -16.22
C LYS A 56 -15.40 5.24 -15.45
N THR A 57 -15.35 5.26 -14.12
CA THR A 57 -16.52 5.00 -13.28
C THR A 57 -17.06 6.27 -12.62
N THR A 58 -16.23 7.21 -12.13
CA THR A 58 -16.75 8.42 -11.45
C THR A 58 -15.69 9.53 -11.30
N SER A 59 -16.07 10.81 -11.46
CA SER A 59 -15.24 12.00 -11.19
C SER A 59 -15.21 12.43 -9.71
N GLN A 60 -15.45 11.50 -8.77
CA GLN A 60 -15.57 11.80 -7.33
C GLN A 60 -14.35 11.29 -6.54
N THR A 61 -13.94 12.06 -5.54
CA THR A 61 -12.93 11.68 -4.56
C THR A 61 -13.55 10.71 -3.55
N PHE A 62 -13.31 9.42 -3.72
CA PHE A 62 -13.74 8.39 -2.78
C PHE A 62 -12.90 8.43 -1.50
N THR A 63 -13.53 8.21 -0.35
CA THR A 63 -12.86 8.25 0.96
C THR A 63 -12.95 6.92 1.71
N GLU A 64 -13.95 6.09 1.38
CA GLU A 64 -14.14 4.77 1.97
C GLU A 64 -13.82 3.68 0.93
N ILE A 65 -13.17 2.58 1.35
CA ILE A 65 -12.91 1.43 0.46
C ILE A 65 -14.21 0.85 -0.13
N THR A 66 -15.34 1.03 0.57
CA THR A 66 -16.65 0.55 0.12
C THR A 66 -17.22 1.28 -1.08
N GLU A 67 -16.69 2.45 -1.41
CA GLU A 67 -17.14 3.24 -2.57
C GLU A 67 -16.40 2.85 -3.85
N TYR A 68 -15.26 2.17 -3.72
CA TYR A 68 -14.49 1.77 -4.88
C TYR A 68 -15.13 0.57 -5.60
N PRO A 69 -15.10 0.57 -6.95
CA PRO A 69 -15.54 -0.58 -7.72
C PRO A 69 -14.70 -1.82 -7.42
N LEU A 70 -15.33 -2.99 -7.44
CA LEU A 70 -14.66 -4.27 -7.24
C LEU A 70 -13.44 -4.47 -8.15
N GLN A 71 -13.52 -4.00 -9.40
CA GLN A 71 -12.43 -4.11 -10.38
C GLN A 71 -11.19 -3.31 -9.97
N PHE A 72 -11.39 -2.15 -9.34
CA PHE A 72 -10.29 -1.36 -8.81
C PHE A 72 -9.58 -2.10 -7.68
N VAL A 73 -10.34 -2.62 -6.70
CA VAL A 73 -9.76 -3.33 -5.55
C VAL A 73 -9.01 -4.60 -5.98
N LYS A 74 -9.54 -5.33 -6.97
CA LYS A 74 -8.83 -6.46 -7.60
C LYS A 74 -7.55 -6.02 -8.31
N ALA A 75 -7.59 -4.96 -9.11
CA ALA A 75 -6.40 -4.46 -9.80
C ALA A 75 -5.31 -3.99 -8.81
N VAL A 76 -5.69 -3.43 -7.66
CA VAL A 76 -4.76 -3.11 -6.56
C VAL A 76 -4.14 -4.40 -6.00
N ASN A 77 -4.96 -5.39 -5.63
CA ASN A 77 -4.49 -6.67 -5.13
C ASN A 77 -3.48 -7.34 -6.09
N GLU A 78 -3.82 -7.44 -7.38
CA GLU A 78 -2.92 -8.01 -8.38
C GLU A 78 -1.60 -7.23 -8.49
N THR A 79 -1.66 -5.91 -8.37
CA THR A 79 -0.46 -5.07 -8.38
C THR A 79 0.41 -5.35 -7.15
N ILE A 80 -0.19 -5.54 -5.97
CA ILE A 80 0.53 -5.91 -4.75
C ILE A 80 1.15 -7.30 -4.91
N GLN A 81 0.40 -8.28 -5.44
CA GLN A 81 0.89 -9.65 -5.65
C GLN A 81 2.12 -9.67 -6.56
N ARG A 82 2.04 -9.02 -7.73
CA ARG A 82 3.15 -8.97 -8.69
C ARG A 82 4.43 -8.35 -8.10
N ASN A 83 4.30 -7.36 -7.21
CA ASN A 83 5.44 -6.65 -6.63
C ASN A 83 5.95 -7.28 -5.31
N SER A 84 5.10 -8.01 -4.58
CA SER A 84 5.50 -8.67 -3.33
C SER A 84 6.55 -9.77 -3.59
N GLY A 85 6.56 -10.35 -4.79
CA GLY A 85 7.50 -11.39 -5.22
C GLY A 85 7.26 -12.74 -4.54
N GLU A 86 7.78 -13.81 -5.12
CA GLU A 86 7.77 -15.13 -4.49
C GLU A 86 8.70 -15.11 -3.26
N GLY A 87 8.13 -15.09 -2.05
CA GLY A 87 8.90 -15.23 -0.81
C GLY A 87 9.00 -13.98 0.07
N ALA A 88 8.13 -12.97 -0.07
CA ALA A 88 7.99 -11.98 1.00
C ALA A 88 7.55 -12.67 2.30
N ALA A 89 8.32 -12.51 3.38
CA ALA A 89 8.00 -13.11 4.67
C ALA A 89 6.75 -12.46 5.30
N VAL A 90 6.61 -11.14 5.15
CA VAL A 90 5.47 -10.34 5.60
C VAL A 90 5.25 -9.17 4.65
N CYS A 91 3.98 -8.82 4.41
CA CYS A 91 3.56 -7.59 3.73
C CYS A 91 2.90 -6.63 4.73
N PHE A 92 3.19 -5.34 4.61
CA PHE A 92 2.57 -4.29 5.40
C PHE A 92 1.76 -3.40 4.45
N LEU A 93 0.47 -3.27 4.73
CA LEU A 93 -0.43 -2.41 3.96
C LEU A 93 -1.15 -1.46 4.91
N ASN A 94 -1.58 -0.30 4.40
CA ASN A 94 -2.42 0.59 5.17
C ASN A 94 -3.83 -0.01 5.30
N LEU A 95 -4.40 0.01 6.50
CA LEU A 95 -5.79 -0.36 6.73
C LEU A 95 -6.68 0.83 6.31
N PRO A 96 -7.56 0.65 5.30
CA PRO A 96 -8.52 1.67 4.91
C PRO A 96 -9.46 2.00 6.07
N ASN A 97 -9.94 3.25 6.12
CA ASN A 97 -10.90 3.65 7.15
C ASN A 97 -12.18 2.79 7.06
N PRO A 98 -12.73 2.35 8.19
CA PRO A 98 -14.02 1.68 8.22
C PRO A 98 -15.12 2.64 7.74
N PRO A 99 -16.22 2.12 7.16
CA PRO A 99 -17.33 2.96 6.73
C PRO A 99 -18.00 3.62 7.93
N LEU A 100 -18.47 4.86 7.75
CA LEU A 100 -19.26 5.57 8.78
C LEU A 100 -20.57 4.84 9.10
N ASN A 101 -21.14 4.15 8.10
CA ASN A 101 -22.37 3.39 8.24
C ASN A 101 -22.07 1.93 8.58
N ALA A 102 -22.49 1.48 9.77
CA ALA A 102 -22.34 0.10 10.24
C ALA A 102 -23.02 -0.94 9.33
N ASN A 103 -24.05 -0.56 8.56
CA ASN A 103 -24.69 -1.48 7.61
C ASN A 103 -23.76 -1.88 6.45
N LYS A 104 -22.65 -1.16 6.24
CA LYS A 104 -21.63 -1.48 5.24
C LYS A 104 -20.47 -2.30 5.80
N SER A 105 -20.48 -2.69 7.08
CA SER A 105 -19.36 -3.39 7.72
C SER A 105 -19.05 -4.74 7.06
N GLU A 106 -20.06 -5.51 6.67
CA GLU A 106 -19.86 -6.78 5.96
C GLU A 106 -19.21 -6.55 4.59
N TYR A 107 -19.69 -5.56 3.84
CA TYR A 107 -19.12 -5.20 2.55
C TYR A 107 -17.68 -4.67 2.68
N TYR A 108 -17.38 -3.91 3.73
CA TYR A 108 -16.03 -3.48 4.05
C TYR A 108 -15.09 -4.69 4.29
N LEU A 109 -15.51 -5.66 5.09
CA LEU A 109 -14.73 -6.89 5.31
C LEU A 109 -14.54 -7.67 4.02
N GLN A 110 -15.58 -7.75 3.17
CA GLN A 110 -15.48 -8.39 1.86
C GLN A 110 -14.43 -7.70 0.96
N GLN A 111 -14.45 -6.37 0.89
CA GLN A 111 -13.45 -5.60 0.14
C GLN A 111 -12.03 -5.83 0.69
N LEU A 112 -11.85 -5.89 2.01
CA LEU A 112 -10.57 -6.25 2.61
C LEU A 112 -10.14 -7.66 2.23
N SER A 113 -11.05 -8.65 2.28
CA SER A 113 -10.74 -10.02 1.87
C SER A 113 -10.26 -10.09 0.42
N ILE A 114 -10.90 -9.35 -0.49
CA ILE A 114 -10.49 -9.25 -1.90
C ILE A 114 -9.12 -8.56 -2.02
N LEU A 115 -8.91 -7.46 -1.28
CA LEU A 115 -7.65 -6.72 -1.30
C LEU A 115 -6.47 -7.55 -0.81
N THR A 116 -6.69 -8.43 0.18
CA THR A 116 -5.66 -9.28 0.78
C THR A 116 -5.61 -10.69 0.22
N ASP A 117 -6.43 -11.00 -0.79
CA ASP A 117 -6.51 -12.36 -1.35
C ASP A 117 -5.15 -12.79 -1.92
N SER A 118 -4.77 -14.03 -1.64
CA SER A 118 -3.54 -14.66 -2.14
C SER A 118 -2.25 -13.85 -1.92
N LEU A 119 -2.24 -12.96 -0.91
CA LEU A 119 -1.04 -12.25 -0.47
C LEU A 119 -0.22 -13.10 0.52
N PRO A 120 1.09 -12.81 0.67
CA PRO A 120 1.88 -13.29 1.80
C PRO A 120 1.25 -12.88 3.15
N PRO A 121 1.76 -13.41 4.29
CA PRO A 121 1.30 -12.97 5.62
C PRO A 121 1.25 -11.44 5.71
N THR A 122 0.04 -10.87 5.78
CA THR A 122 -0.19 -9.43 5.61
C THR A 122 -0.66 -8.81 6.91
N ILE A 123 -0.05 -7.67 7.27
CA ILE A 123 -0.45 -6.85 8.41
C ILE A 123 -1.04 -5.55 7.87
N LEU A 124 -2.31 -5.31 8.19
CA LEU A 124 -2.98 -4.04 7.92
C LEU A 124 -2.74 -3.09 9.10
N VAL A 125 -2.18 -1.92 8.82
CA VAL A 125 -1.77 -0.94 9.83
C VAL A 125 -2.55 0.36 9.63
N HIS A 126 -3.07 0.93 10.71
CA HIS A 126 -3.67 2.27 10.73
C HIS A 126 -3.00 3.12 11.81
N GLY A 127 -2.56 4.33 11.47
CA GLY A 127 -1.99 5.28 12.43
C GLY A 127 -3.04 6.27 12.90
N LEU A 128 -3.22 6.41 14.23
CA LEU A 128 -4.13 7.42 14.80
C LEU A 128 -3.52 8.83 14.78
N THR A 129 -2.19 8.92 14.96
CA THR A 129 -1.44 10.18 14.97
C THR A 129 -0.12 10.01 14.23
N SER A 130 0.26 11.02 13.44
CA SER A 130 1.57 11.03 12.80
C SER A 130 2.63 11.34 13.85
N VAL A 131 3.42 10.32 14.21
CA VAL A 131 4.58 10.48 15.08
C VAL A 131 5.81 10.08 14.27
N ILE A 132 6.60 11.06 13.86
CA ILE A 132 7.92 10.82 13.28
C ILE A 132 8.93 10.97 14.42
N SER A 133 9.40 9.84 14.96
CA SER A 133 10.48 9.88 15.95
C SER A 133 11.82 9.96 15.22
N THR A 134 12.51 11.08 15.37
CA THR A 134 13.91 11.27 14.97
C THR A 134 14.87 11.14 16.16
N ALA A 135 14.35 10.85 17.35
CA ALA A 135 15.13 10.82 18.59
C ALA A 135 15.92 9.51 18.74
N LEU A 136 17.18 9.68 19.17
CA LEU A 136 18.21 8.66 19.43
C LEU A 136 17.85 7.71 20.59
#